data_AF-A0A1F3SJX8-F1
#
_entry.id   AF-A0A1F3SJX8-F1
#
_cell.length_a   1.000
_cell.length_b   1.000
_cell.length_c   1.000
_cell.angle_alpha   90.00
_cell.angle_beta   90.00
_cell.angle_gamma   90.00
#
_symmetry.space_group_name_H-M   'P 1'
#
loop_
_entity.id
_entity.type
_entity.pdbx_description
1 polymer ?
#
loop_
_entity_poly.entity_id
_entity_poly.type
_entity_poly.pdbx_seq_one_letter_code
_entity_poly.pdbx_strand_id
1 'polypeptide(L)' 'MKRLMALSLIALLVCSCSSYETVSRIGKNTVAVTKNDNFLFGITRGPQVWLCQVTPTGLKGCVTGENP' A
#
# COMPACT_ATOMS: atom_id res chain seq x y z
N MET A 1 -16.47 25.42 22.59
CA MET A 1 -16.26 25.53 21.12
C MET A 1 -14.82 25.22 20.70
N LYS A 2 -13.78 25.84 21.26
CA LYS A 2 -12.36 25.56 20.87
C LYS A 2 -11.92 24.09 20.99
N ARG A 3 -12.41 23.34 21.97
CA ARG A 3 -12.09 21.91 22.15
C ARG A 3 -12.76 20.99 21.10
N LEU A 4 -13.94 21.37 20.60
CA LEU A 4 -14.65 20.61 19.57
C LEU A 4 -13.94 20.73 18.21
N MET A 5 -13.41 21.91 17.88
CA MET A 5 -12.60 22.10 16.67
C MET A 5 -11.28 21.33 16.70
N ALA A 6 -10.63 21.23 17.87
CA ALA A 6 -9.41 20.43 18.01
C ALA A 6 -9.68 18.93 17.83
N LEU A 7 -10.80 18.43 18.37
CA LEU A 7 -11.23 17.04 18.20
C LEU A 7 -11.59 16.69 16.76
N SER A 8 -12.24 17.60 16.01
CA SER A 8 -12.53 17.36 14.59
C SER A 8 -11.26 17.34 13.75
N LEU A 9 -10.26 18.17 14.07
CA LEU A 9 -8.98 18.21 13.33
C LEU A 9 -8.17 16.92 13.53
N ILE A 10 -8.17 16.38 14.75
CA ILE A 10 -7.52 15.11 15.07
C ILE A 10 -8.25 13.94 14.37
N ALA A 11 -9.58 13.93 14.36
CA ALA A 11 -10.35 12.90 13.66
C ALA A 11 -10.07 12.87 12.13
N LEU A 12 -9.90 14.03 11.51
CA LEU A 12 -9.50 14.15 10.09
C LEU A 12 -8.10 13.60 9.82
N LEU A 13 -7.15 13.84 10.72
CA LEU A 13 -5.79 13.30 10.60
C LEU A 13 -5.77 11.77 10.76
N VAL A 14 -6.65 11.21 11.60
CA VAL A 14 -6.74 9.75 11.81
C VAL A 14 -7.42 9.04 10.63
N CYS A 15 -8.33 9.70 9.91
CA CYS A 15 -8.95 9.16 8.70
C CYS A 15 -8.05 9.20 7.44
N SER A 16 -6.86 9.80 7.51
CA SER A 16 -5.93 9.91 6.37
C SER A 16 -5.07 8.65 6.17
N CYS A 17 -5.59 7.47 6.52
CA CYS A 17 -4.96 6.16 6.28
C CYS A 17 -5.08 5.80 4.80
N SER A 18 -4.33 6.47 3.93
CA SER A 18 -4.29 6.14 2.51
C SER A 18 -3.45 4.88 2.31
N SER A 19 -4.07 3.71 2.46
CA SER A 19 -3.52 2.48 1.90
C SER A 19 -3.63 2.56 0.38
N TYR A 20 -2.52 2.38 -0.33
CA TYR A 20 -2.54 2.32 -1.79
C TYR A 20 -1.94 1.01 -2.28
N GLU A 21 -2.58 0.48 -3.33
CA GLU A 21 -2.08 -0.64 -4.11
C GLU A 21 -1.83 -0.13 -5.53
N THR A 22 -0.65 -0.39 -6.07
CA THR A 22 -0.26 0.01 -7.43
C THR A 22 0.30 -1.20 -8.15
N VAL A 23 -0.10 -1.38 -9.41
CA VAL A 23 0.42 -2.42 -10.29
C VAL A 23 1.16 -1.77 -11.45
N SER A 24 2.45 -2.07 -11.58
CA SER A 24 3.29 -1.58 -12.68
C SER A 24 3.81 -2.72 -13.52
N ARG A 25 3.74 -2.57 -14.85
CA ARG A 25 4.27 -3.56 -15.79
C ARG A 25 5.78 -3.40 -15.91
N ILE A 26 6.53 -4.48 -15.63
CA ILE A 26 8.00 -4.50 -15.67
C ILE A 26 8.54 -5.35 -16.81
N GLY A 27 7.70 -6.24 -17.35
CA GLY A 27 8.07 -7.11 -18.47
C GLY A 27 6.86 -7.57 -19.28
N LYS A 28 7.10 -8.44 -20.26
CA LYS A 28 6.04 -8.93 -21.15
C LYS A 28 4.93 -9.66 -20.38
N ASN A 29 5.30 -10.46 -19.38
CA ASN A 29 4.38 -11.24 -18.54
C ASN A 29 4.64 -11.03 -17.04
N THR A 30 5.26 -9.91 -16.64
CA THR A 30 5.64 -9.65 -15.25
C THR A 30 5.15 -8.27 -14.81
N VAL A 31 4.56 -8.21 -13.62
CA VAL A 31 4.11 -6.96 -12.97
C VAL A 31 4.69 -6.86 -11.56
N ALA A 32 5.00 -5.63 -11.14
CA ALA A 32 5.29 -5.28 -9.77
C ALA A 32 3.99 -4.81 -9.13
N VAL A 33 3.56 -5.49 -8.08
CA VAL A 33 2.47 -5.04 -7.21
C VAL A 33 3.13 -4.38 -6.01
N THR A 34 2.85 -3.10 -5.78
CA THR A 34 3.32 -2.37 -4.60
C THR A 34 2.11 -2.10 -3.72
N LYS A 35 2.14 -2.58 -2.49
CA LYS A 35 1.13 -2.26 -1.48
C LYS A 35 1.79 -1.48 -0.36
N ASN A 36 1.18 -0.37 -0.02
CA ASN A 36 1.54 0.40 1.15
C ASN A 36 0.37 0.36 2.12
N ASP A 37 0.50 -0.48 3.15
CA ASP A 37 -0.42 -0.50 4.29
C ASP A 37 -0.01 0.60 5.27
N ASN A 38 -0.26 1.86 4.90
CA ASN A 38 -0.11 3.00 5.80
C ASN A 38 -1.28 3.05 6.78
N PHE A 39 -1.27 2.16 7.77
CA PHE A 39 -2.14 2.28 8.94
C PHE A 39 -1.39 2.98 10.07
N LEU A 40 -1.84 4.20 10.39
CA LEU A 40 -1.62 4.98 11.62
C LEU A 40 -0.32 4.75 12.41
N PHE A 41 0.53 5.79 12.41
CA PHE A 41 1.61 6.02 13.39
C PHE A 41 2.88 5.17 13.26
N GLY A 42 3.35 4.86 12.04
CA GLY A 42 4.76 4.46 11.84
C GLY A 42 5.13 3.09 12.41
N ILE A 43 4.14 2.23 12.69
CA ILE A 43 4.35 0.85 13.17
C ILE A 43 4.26 -0.16 12.01
N THR A 44 4.01 0.28 10.77
CA THR A 44 3.75 -0.65 9.66
C THR A 44 5.01 -1.08 8.92
N ARG A 45 4.99 -2.35 8.52
CA ARG A 45 5.94 -2.95 7.57
C ARG A 45 5.97 -2.04 6.34
N GLY A 46 7.17 -1.60 5.94
CA GLY A 46 7.37 -0.70 4.81
C GLY A 46 6.72 -1.21 3.51
N PRO A 47 6.75 -0.39 2.43
CA PRO A 47 6.08 -0.74 1.18
C PRO A 47 6.47 -2.15 0.73
N GLN A 48 5.48 -3.03 0.60
CA GLN A 48 5.69 -4.40 0.16
C GLN A 48 5.59 -4.45 -1.36
N VAL A 49 6.63 -4.98 -1.98
CA VAL A 49 6.71 -5.14 -3.43
C VAL A 49 6.68 -6.62 -3.76
N TRP A 50 5.71 -7.04 -4.55
CA TRP A 50 5.64 -8.38 -5.13
C TRP A 50 5.88 -8.34 -6.62
N LEU A 51 6.70 -9.26 -7.10
CA LEU A 51 6.86 -9.53 -8.52
C LEU A 51 5.96 -10.71 -8.86
N CYS A 52 4.93 -10.48 -9.67
CA CYS A 52 3.96 -11.49 -10.07
C CYS A 52 4.04 -11.76 -11.57
N GLN A 53 3.77 -13.00 -11.96
CA GLN A 53 3.55 -13.35 -13.36
C GLN A 53 2.09 -13.13 -13.75
N VAL A 54 1.89 -12.55 -14.93
CA VAL A 54 0.57 -12.34 -15.52
C VAL A 54 0.15 -13.60 -16.26
N THR A 55 -1.03 -14.10 -15.92
CA THR A 55 -1.69 -15.24 -16.56
C THR A 55 -3.06 -14.82 -17.09
N PRO A 56 -3.70 -15.59 -18.00
CA PRO A 56 -5.01 -15.25 -18.53
C PRO A 56 -6.11 -15.11 -17.46
N THR A 57 -5.95 -15.76 -16.31
CA THR A 57 -6.92 -15.74 -15.21
C THR A 57 -6.51 -14.82 -14.05
N GLY A 58 -5.40 -14.07 -14.16
CA GLY A 58 -4.92 -13.17 -13.11
C GLY A 58 -3.43 -13.26 -12.82
N LEU A 59 -3.02 -12.91 -11.60
CA LEU A 59 -1.63 -12.94 -11.15
C LEU A 59 -1.29 -14.28 -10.49
N LYS A 60 -0.12 -14.85 -10.81
CA LYS A 60 0.42 -16.07 -10.17
C LYS A 60 1.90 -15.92 -9.83
N GLY A 61 2.37 -16.77 -8.90
CA GLY A 61 3.78 -16.88 -8.56
C GLY A 61 4.37 -15.57 -8.02
N CYS A 62 3.61 -14.86 -7.20
CA CYS A 62 4.05 -13.61 -6.60
C CYS A 62 5.18 -13.87 -5.59
N VAL A 63 6.34 -13.26 -5.83
CA VAL A 63 7.49 -13.32 -4.91
C VAL A 63 7.72 -11.93 -4.32
N THR A 64 7.96 -11.85 -3.01
CA THR A 64 8.37 -10.60 -2.37
C THR A 64 9.78 -10.27 -2.81
N GLY A 65 9.97 -9.08 -3.38
CA GLY A 65 11.29 -8.47 -3.45
C GLY A 65 11.62 -8.00 -2.04
N GLU A 66 12.27 -8.84 -1.23
CA GLU A 66 13.04 -8.30 -0.13
C GLU A 66 14.05 -7.34 -0.76
N ASN A 67 13.94 -6.06 -0.41
CA ASN A 67 14.98 -5.09 -0.71
C ASN A 67 16.33 -5.67 -0.24
N PRO A 68 17.44 -5.48 -0.97
CA PRO A 68 18.77 -5.74 -0.42
C PRO A 68 19.00 -4.98 0.89
#